data_AF-A0A7V1F586-F1
#
_entry.id   AF-A0A7V1F586-F1
#
_cell.length_a   1.000
_cell.length_b   1.000
_cell.length_c   1.000
_cell.angle_alpha   90.00
_cell.angle_beta   90.00
_cell.angle_gamma   90.00
#
_symmetry.space_group_name_H-M   'P 1'
#
loop_
_entity.id
_entity.type
_entity.pdbx_description
1 polymer ?
#
loop_
_entity_poly.entity_id
_entity_poly.type
_entity_poly.pdbx_seq_one_letter_code
_entity_poly.pdbx_strand_id
1 'polypeptide(L)'
;MNIREIIDKIRKTESPLKRQLLAVALVSELLDEKGKDAPVVIGGCALSYYSREVYFTADIDLAYADREALDDALKKMGFKKEGRYWISDDLKLAVEVP
;
A
#
# COMPACT_ATOMS: atom_id res chain seq x y z
N MET A 1 13.83 -9.12 -6.45
CA MET A 1 13.45 -8.74 -5.06
C MET A 1 12.90 -9.97 -4.32
N ASN A 2 13.20 -10.18 -3.03
CA ASN A 2 12.55 -11.25 -2.25
C ASN A 2 11.26 -10.72 -1.60
N ILE A 3 10.12 -10.90 -2.26
CA ILE A 3 8.82 -10.40 -1.80
C ILE A 3 8.46 -10.89 -0.40
N ARG A 4 8.82 -12.13 -0.03
CA ARG A 4 8.48 -12.73 1.27
C ARG A 4 9.20 -12.02 2.42
N GLU A 5 10.47 -11.67 2.23
CA GLU A 5 11.24 -10.93 3.22
C GLU A 5 10.67 -9.52 3.44
N ILE A 6 10.22 -8.85 2.38
CA ILE A 6 9.62 -7.52 2.49
C ILE A 6 8.25 -7.58 3.15
N ILE A 7 7.41 -8.57 2.81
CA ILE A 7 6.14 -8.82 3.50
C ILE A 7 6.36 -9.06 4.98
N ASP A 8 7.37 -9.86 5.36
CA ASP A 8 7.70 -10.09 6.77
C ASP A 8 8.18 -8.81 7.48
N LYS A 9 8.95 -7.96 6.78
CA LYS A 9 9.35 -6.63 7.27
C LYS A 9 8.14 -5.70 7.48
N ILE A 10 7.19 -5.68 6.55
CA ILE A 10 5.94 -4.90 6.68
C ILE A 10 5.17 -5.41 7.91
N ARG A 11 4.98 -6.73 8.03
CA ARG A 11 4.26 -7.37 9.15
C ARG A 11 4.84 -6.99 10.51
N LYS A 12 6.17 -6.98 10.64
CA LYS A 12 6.88 -6.66 11.90
C LYS A 12 7.04 -5.17 12.18
N THR A 13 6.58 -4.30 11.29
CA THR A 13 6.71 -2.84 11.48
C THR A 13 5.59 -2.32 12.38
N GLU A 14 5.99 -1.86 13.58
CA GLU A 14 5.06 -1.33 14.59
C GLU A 14 4.52 0.07 14.26
N SER A 15 5.36 0.95 13.71
CA SER A 15 4.93 2.31 13.32
C SER A 15 3.86 2.21 12.21
N PRO A 16 2.63 2.72 12.44
CA PRO A 16 1.54 2.59 11.47
C PRO A 16 1.87 3.23 10.11
N LEU A 17 2.34 4.49 10.12
CA LEU A 17 2.69 5.19 8.88
C LEU A 17 3.85 4.50 8.18
N LYS A 18 4.89 4.07 8.90
CA LYS A 18 6.00 3.35 8.29
C LYS A 18 5.55 2.04 7.65
N ARG A 19 4.63 1.30 8.30
CA ARG A 19 4.05 0.07 7.75
C ARG A 19 3.26 0.34 6.47
N GLN A 20 2.45 1.40 6.46
CA GLN A 20 1.72 1.86 5.27
C GLN A 20 2.67 2.21 4.12
N LEU A 21 3.71 3.02 4.38
CA LEU A 21 4.66 3.44 3.37
C LEU A 21 5.53 2.29 2.84
N LEU A 22 5.88 1.31 3.67
CA LEU A 22 6.56 0.10 3.21
C LEU A 22 5.67 -0.74 2.29
N ALA A 23 4.36 -0.79 2.54
CA ALA A 23 3.42 -1.46 1.63
C ALA A 23 3.32 -0.72 0.29
N VAL A 24 3.25 0.62 0.29
CA VAL A 24 3.29 1.43 -0.93
C VAL A 24 4.59 1.24 -1.71
N ALA A 25 5.73 1.17 -1.01
CA ALA A 25 7.02 0.89 -1.63
C ALA A 25 7.01 -0.46 -2.35
N LEU A 26 6.49 -1.52 -1.70
CA LEU A 26 6.38 -2.83 -2.35
C LEU A 26 5.42 -2.82 -3.55
N VAL A 27 4.29 -2.12 -3.46
CA VAL A 27 3.39 -1.94 -4.61
C VAL A 27 4.13 -1.25 -5.77
N SER A 28 4.92 -0.22 -5.49
CA SER A 28 5.69 0.53 -6.49
C SER A 28 6.70 -0.37 -7.20
N GLU A 29 7.45 -1.19 -6.45
CA GLU A 29 8.40 -2.16 -7.02
C GLU A 29 7.68 -3.22 -7.89
N LEU A 30 6.51 -3.71 -7.46
CA LEU A 30 5.75 -4.71 -8.22
C LEU A 30 5.15 -4.15 -9.51
N LEU A 31 4.89 -2.84 -9.57
CA LEU A 31 4.46 -2.14 -10.78
C LEU A 31 5.65 -1.86 -11.70
N ASP A 32 6.80 -1.47 -11.14
CA ASP A 32 8.05 -1.26 -11.88
C ASP A 32 8.53 -2.55 -12.57
N GLU A 33 8.40 -3.72 -11.91
CA GLU A 33 8.66 -5.03 -12.52
C GLU A 33 7.80 -5.30 -13.77
N LYS A 34 6.67 -4.59 -13.94
CA LYS A 34 5.79 -4.65 -15.11
C LYS A 34 6.02 -3.47 -16.10
N GLY A 35 7.05 -2.65 -15.88
CA GLY A 35 7.34 -1.45 -16.67
C GLY A 35 6.30 -0.34 -16.49
N LYS A 36 5.72 -0.22 -15.29
CA LYS A 36 4.68 0.76 -14.96
C LYS A 36 5.18 1.74 -13.89
N ASP A 37 4.68 2.96 -13.93
CA ASP A 37 5.02 3.99 -12.95
C ASP A 37 4.46 3.68 -11.56
N ALA A 38 5.05 4.27 -10.53
CA ALA A 38 4.56 4.17 -9.16
C ALA A 38 3.22 4.91 -8.97
N PRO A 39 2.33 4.44 -8.08
CA PRO A 39 1.12 5.15 -7.74
C PRO A 39 1.42 6.37 -6.88
N VAL A 40 0.53 7.37 -6.92
CA VAL A 40 0.66 8.56 -6.08
C VAL A 40 -0.11 8.35 -4.78
N VAL A 41 0.55 8.50 -3.64
CA VAL A 41 -0.12 8.53 -2.34
C VAL A 41 -0.88 9.84 -2.19
N ILE A 42 -2.17 9.76 -1.92
CA ILE A 42 -3.06 10.91 -1.77
C ILE A 42 -3.77 10.86 -0.40
N GLY A 43 -4.77 11.71 -0.21
CA GLY A 43 -5.73 11.60 0.90
C GLY A 43 -5.12 11.69 2.29
N GLY A 44 -5.67 10.91 3.22
CA GLY A 44 -5.28 10.93 4.63
C GLY A 44 -3.87 10.41 4.84
N CYS A 45 -3.43 9.46 4.03
CA CYS A 45 -2.09 8.88 4.12
C CYS A 45 -1.01 9.91 3.75
N ALA A 46 -1.23 10.68 2.68
CA ALA A 46 -0.34 11.78 2.32
C ALA A 46 -0.30 12.85 3.41
N LEU A 47 -1.46 13.24 3.96
CA LEU A 47 -1.53 14.21 5.06
C LEU A 47 -0.78 13.73 6.30
N SER A 48 -0.93 12.46 6.68
CA SER A 48 -0.20 11.84 7.80
C SER A 48 1.31 11.94 7.60
N TYR A 49 1.81 11.64 6.39
CA TYR A 49 3.22 11.77 6.07
C TYR A 49 3.73 13.22 6.19
N TYR A 50 3.10 14.17 5.49
CA TYR A 50 3.57 15.56 5.47
C TYR A 50 3.40 16.27 6.80
N SER A 51 2.41 15.88 7.60
CA SER A 51 2.19 16.42 8.95
C SER A 51 3.04 15.75 10.02
N ARG A 52 3.86 14.74 9.67
CA ARG A 52 4.67 13.96 10.62
C ARG A 52 3.82 13.30 11.70
N GLU A 53 2.74 12.63 11.29
CA GLU A 53 1.82 11.89 12.17
C GLU A 53 1.11 12.79 13.20
N VAL A 54 0.88 14.08 12.89
CA VAL A 54 -0.06 14.92 13.67
C VAL A 54 -1.52 14.56 13.31
N TYR A 55 -1.75 14.09 12.09
CA TYR A 55 -3.01 13.50 11.64
C TYR A 55 -2.78 12.02 11.32
N PHE A 56 -3.72 11.17 11.71
CA PHE A 56 -3.64 9.72 11.49
C PHE A 56 -4.77 9.26 10.59
N THR A 57 -4.47 8.30 9.71
CA THR A 57 -5.48 7.56 8.96
C THR A 57 -5.22 6.05 9.06
N ALA A 58 -6.28 5.26 8.95
CA ALA A 58 -6.19 3.81 9.01
C ALA A 58 -5.82 3.18 7.66
N ASP A 59 -6.25 3.81 6.56
CA ASP A 59 -6.12 3.32 5.20
C ASP A 59 -5.06 4.07 4.38
N ILE A 60 -4.70 3.47 3.26
CA ILE A 60 -3.78 4.02 2.27
C ILE A 60 -4.62 4.46 1.06
N ASP A 61 -4.62 5.75 0.75
CA ASP A 61 -5.26 6.26 -0.45
C ASP A 61 -4.25 6.36 -1.61
N LEU A 62 -4.55 5.71 -2.74
CA LEU A 62 -3.70 5.73 -3.93
C LEU A 62 -4.45 6.32 -5.14
N ALA A 63 -3.82 7.24 -5.85
CA ALA A 63 -4.23 7.63 -7.20
C ALA A 63 -3.42 6.84 -8.22
N TYR A 64 -4.12 6.03 -9.02
CA TYR A 64 -3.49 5.24 -10.06
C TYR A 64 -4.47 4.86 -11.19
N ALA A 65 -4.04 5.02 -12.44
CA ALA A 65 -4.91 4.82 -13.61
C ALA A 65 -5.08 3.35 -13.99
N ASP A 66 -3.99 2.58 -13.96
CA ASP A 66 -3.98 1.18 -14.40
C ASP A 66 -4.46 0.24 -13.28
N ARG A 67 -5.78 0.03 -13.21
CA ARG A 67 -6.41 -0.76 -12.15
C ARG A 67 -6.03 -2.22 -12.18
N GLU A 68 -5.85 -2.80 -13.36
CA GLU A 68 -5.50 -4.21 -13.49
C GLU A 68 -4.08 -4.47 -12.95
N ALA A 69 -3.12 -3.60 -13.30
CA ALA A 69 -1.76 -3.72 -12.81
C ALA A 69 -1.68 -3.60 -11.28
N LEU A 70 -2.44 -2.66 -10.69
CA LEU A 70 -2.48 -2.45 -9.24
C LEU A 70 -3.21 -3.58 -8.50
N ASP A 71 -4.35 -4.04 -9.03
CA ASP A 71 -5.11 -5.16 -8.47
C ASP A 71 -4.22 -6.42 -8.40
N ASP A 72 -3.43 -6.69 -9.44
CA ASP A 72 -2.46 -7.78 -9.44
C ASP A 72 -1.34 -7.60 -8.40
N ALA A 73 -0.80 -6.39 -8.25
CA ALA A 73 0.24 -6.10 -7.27
C ALA A 73 -0.26 -6.34 -5.83
N LEU A 74 -1.48 -5.86 -5.52
CA LEU A 74 -2.11 -6.05 -4.22
C LEU A 74 -2.45 -7.52 -3.95
N LYS A 75 -2.95 -8.27 -4.95
CA LYS A 75 -3.16 -9.72 -4.82
C LYS A 75 -1.87 -10.48 -4.54
N LYS A 76 -0.75 -10.13 -5.20
CA LYS A 76 0.57 -10.75 -4.93
C LYS A 76 1.04 -10.54 -3.48
N MET A 77 0.64 -9.43 -2.87
CA MET A 77 0.90 -9.13 -1.46
C MET A 77 -0.09 -9.81 -0.49
N GLY A 78 -1.11 -10.51 -1.00
CA GLY A 78 -2.12 -11.19 -0.20
C GLY A 78 -3.32 -10.35 0.20
N PHE A 79 -3.52 -9.16 -0.41
CA PHE A 79 -4.74 -8.39 -0.20
C PHE A 79 -5.93 -9.04 -0.91
N LYS A 80 -7.11 -8.86 -0.33
CA LYS A 80 -8.41 -9.25 -0.90
C LYS A 80 -9.26 -8.02 -1.14
N LYS A 81 -10.02 -8.02 -2.23
CA LYS A 81 -10.93 -6.91 -2.56
C LYS A 81 -12.25 -7.09 -1.81
N GLU A 82 -12.65 -6.10 -1.03
CA GLU A 82 -13.89 -6.04 -0.27
C GLU A 82 -14.60 -4.70 -0.53
N GLY A 83 -15.57 -4.72 -1.45
CA GLY A 83 -16.21 -3.50 -1.93
C GLY A 83 -15.20 -2.57 -2.62
N ARG A 84 -15.04 -1.35 -2.09
CA ARG A 84 -14.08 -0.35 -2.59
C ARG A 84 -12.66 -0.50 -2.02
N TYR A 85 -12.48 -1.37 -1.03
CA TYR A 85 -11.22 -1.52 -0.32
C TYR A 85 -10.47 -2.77 -0.77
N TRP A 86 -9.15 -2.70 -0.66
CA TRP A 86 -8.25 -3.85 -0.62
C TRP A 86 -7.79 -4.04 0.82
N ILE A 87 -8.07 -5.21 1.40
CA ILE A 87 -7.81 -5.50 2.81
C ILE A 87 -6.80 -6.65 2.93
N SER A 88 -5.82 -6.48 3.81
CA SER A 88 -4.93 -7.55 4.24
C SER A 88 -4.98 -7.68 5.76
N ASP A 89 -5.62 -8.75 6.24
CA ASP A 89 -5.71 -9.05 7.67
C ASP A 89 -4.33 -9.35 8.28
N ASP A 90 -3.46 -10.03 7.53
CA ASP A 90 -2.10 -10.38 7.95
C ASP A 90 -1.23 -9.13 8.14
N LEU A 91 -1.33 -8.17 7.22
CA LEU A 91 -0.58 -6.91 7.30
C LEU A 91 -1.28 -5.84 8.14
N LYS A 92 -2.56 -6.05 8.49
CA LYS A 92 -3.43 -5.07 9.16
C LYS A 92 -3.47 -3.74 8.40
N LEU A 93 -3.69 -3.81 7.08
CA LEU A 93 -3.71 -2.67 6.17
C LEU A 93 -4.96 -2.69 5.30
N ALA A 94 -5.46 -1.50 4.99
CA ALA A 94 -6.48 -1.27 3.98
C ALA A 94 -5.96 -0.29 2.94
N VAL A 95 -6.28 -0.50 1.67
CA VAL A 95 -5.95 0.39 0.55
C VAL A 95 -7.24 0.78 -0.17
N GLU A 96 -7.47 2.07 -0.35
CA GLU A 96 -8.51 2.62 -1.21
C GLU A 96 -7.87 3.23 -2.46
N VAL A 97 -8.51 3.00 -3.60
CA VAL A 97 -8.09 3.57 -4.88
C VAL A 97 -9.35 4.20 -5.48
N PRO A 98 -9.65 5.47 -5.20
CA PRO A 98 -10.88 6.13 -5.66
C PRO A 98 -10.91 6.32 -7.17
#